data_AF-S4WXA5-F1
#
_entry.id   AF-S4WXA5-F1
#
_cell.length_a   1.000
_cell.length_b   1.000
_cell.length_c   1.000
_cell.angle_alpha   90.00
_cell.angle_beta   90.00
_cell.angle_gamma   90.00
#
_symmetry.space_group_name_H-M   'P 1'
#
loop_
_entity.id
_entity.type
_entity.pdbx_description
1 polymer ?
#
loop_
_entity_poly.entity_id
_entity_poly.type
_entity_poly.pdbx_seq_one_letter_code
_entity_poly.pdbx_strand_id
1 'polypeptide(L)'
;NINLKTIIFIWVLFFLIGIFSNFLYDLNISLIVWSLRNYIRFIIFFISCCLYIDKYSVNLGEYLIKLFYWFNIFFTSFQYFVLSKSGDFLGGIFGNDLGISNTYLHILLILILILSVVNYVSDNSSLVILTSYIVSTLYVAALSELKIIFVELPIIIILTLLFKRLGIKLLLKIISITCIVV
;
A
#
# COMPACT_ATOMS: atom_id res chain seq x y z
N ASN A 1 -22.75 1.64 8.74
CA ASN A 1 -23.24 2.86 8.08
C ASN A 1 -22.31 4.02 8.39
N ILE A 2 -21.32 4.25 7.52
CA ILE A 2 -20.49 5.44 7.62
C ILE A 2 -21.37 6.62 7.18
N ASN A 3 -21.51 7.63 8.02
CA ASN A 3 -22.36 8.78 7.73
C ASN A 3 -21.69 9.62 6.63
N LEU A 4 -22.36 9.77 5.48
CA LEU A 4 -21.87 10.56 4.34
C LEU A 4 -21.46 11.97 4.75
N LYS A 5 -22.17 12.58 5.71
CA LYS A 5 -21.83 13.90 6.25
C LYS A 5 -20.46 13.92 6.93
N THR A 6 -20.11 12.85 7.66
CA THR A 6 -18.81 12.72 8.34
C THR A 6 -17.69 12.56 7.32
N ILE A 7 -17.90 11.79 6.25
CA ILE A 7 -16.92 11.66 5.16
C ILE A 7 -16.67 13.01 4.51
N ILE A 8 -17.75 13.70 4.09
CA ILE A 8 -17.65 15.04 3.47
C ILE A 8 -16.93 16.02 4.39
N PHE A 9 -17.26 16.02 5.69
CA PHE A 9 -16.63 16.89 6.68
C PHE A 9 -15.11 16.67 6.79
N ILE A 10 -14.67 15.41 6.87
CA ILE A 10 -13.23 15.06 6.91
C ILE A 10 -12.52 15.56 5.64
N TRP A 11 -13.15 15.38 4.47
CA TRP A 11 -12.58 15.84 3.20
C TRP A 11 -12.49 17.36 3.10
N VAL A 12 -13.49 18.10 3.59
CA VAL A 12 -13.46 19.57 3.66
C VAL A 12 -12.32 20.02 4.57
N LEU A 13 -12.16 19.40 5.75
CA LEU A 13 -11.04 19.68 6.66
C LEU A 13 -9.68 19.44 5.99
N PHE A 14 -9.52 18.31 5.29
CA PHE A 14 -8.30 18.01 4.55
C PHE A 14 -7.99 19.07 3.48
N PHE A 15 -9.01 19.50 2.73
CA PHE A 15 -8.90 20.58 1.75
C PHE A 15 -8.45 21.90 2.37
N LEU A 16 -9.06 22.29 3.49
CA LEU A 16 -8.73 23.52 4.20
C LEU A 16 -7.29 23.48 4.73
N ILE A 17 -6.86 22.35 5.28
CA ILE A 17 -5.48 22.16 5.75
C ILE A 17 -4.49 22.27 4.57
N GLY A 18 -4.80 21.65 3.43
CA GLY A 18 -3.95 21.72 2.24
C GLY A 18 -3.83 23.14 1.68
N ILE A 19 -4.95 23.88 1.62
CA ILE A 19 -4.95 25.30 1.20
C ILE A 19 -4.19 26.15 2.21
N PHE A 20 -4.41 25.97 3.51
CA PHE A 20 -3.71 26.70 4.57
C PHE A 20 -2.20 26.44 4.53
N SER A 21 -1.79 25.19 4.31
CA SER A 21 -0.38 24.84 4.10
C SER A 21 0.20 25.60 2.92
N ASN A 22 -0.50 25.67 1.78
CA ASN A 22 -0.01 26.39 0.61
C ASN A 22 0.16 27.91 0.87
N PHE A 23 -0.71 28.50 1.69
CA PHE A 23 -0.56 29.89 2.14
C PHE A 23 0.65 30.08 3.05
N LEU A 24 0.93 29.16 3.98
CA LEU A 24 2.10 29.24 4.86
C LEU A 24 3.44 29.20 4.12
N TYR A 25 3.49 28.58 2.94
CA TYR A 25 4.68 28.48 2.09
C TYR A 25 4.74 29.56 1.00
N ASP A 26 3.91 30.61 1.09
CA ASP A 26 3.85 31.73 0.14
C ASP A 26 3.81 31.29 -1.34
N LEU A 27 3.06 30.22 -1.64
CA LEU A 27 2.94 29.71 -3.00
C LEU A 27 2.14 30.70 -3.87
N ASN A 28 2.62 30.92 -5.10
CA ASN A 28 1.89 31.70 -6.09
C ASN A 28 0.47 31.14 -6.32
N ILE A 29 -0.51 32.02 -6.49
CA ILE A 29 -1.93 31.67 -6.70
C ILE A 29 -2.12 30.62 -7.81
N SER A 30 -1.33 30.71 -8.89
CA SER A 30 -1.37 29.72 -9.99
C SER A 30 -0.99 28.30 -9.51
N LEU A 31 0.04 28.18 -8.66
CA LEU A 31 0.46 26.90 -8.08
C LEU A 31 -0.56 26.38 -7.06
N ILE A 32 -1.19 27.28 -6.29
CA ILE A 32 -2.29 26.92 -5.38
C ILE A 32 -3.44 26.32 -6.19
N VAL A 33 -3.87 26.99 -7.26
CA VAL A 33 -4.93 26.48 -8.15
C VAL A 33 -4.53 25.16 -8.80
N TRP A 34 -3.27 25.02 -9.23
CA TRP A 34 -2.75 23.77 -9.80
C TRP A 34 -2.79 22.61 -8.78
N SER A 35 -2.50 22.88 -7.51
CA SER A 35 -2.54 21.89 -6.44
C SER A 35 -3.96 21.37 -6.17
N LEU A 36 -5.01 22.17 -6.43
CA LEU A 36 -6.40 21.77 -6.27
C LEU A 36 -6.74 20.52 -7.08
N ARG A 37 -6.14 20.34 -8.26
CA ARG A 37 -6.34 19.12 -9.08
C ARG A 37 -6.00 17.85 -8.30
N ASN A 38 -4.95 17.87 -7.50
CA ASN A 38 -4.52 16.69 -6.73
C ASN A 38 -5.58 16.36 -5.66
N TYR A 39 -6.08 17.36 -4.94
CA TYR A 39 -7.12 17.17 -3.92
C TYR A 39 -8.46 16.71 -4.52
N ILE A 40 -8.88 17.29 -5.65
CA ILE A 40 -10.12 16.92 -6.34
C ILE A 40 -10.06 15.49 -6.86
N ARG A 41 -8.92 15.05 -7.44
CA ARG A 41 -8.78 13.71 -8.03
C ARG A 41 -9.06 12.60 -7.02
N PHE A 42 -8.59 12.73 -5.78
CA PHE A 42 -8.86 11.74 -4.74
C PHE A 42 -10.32 11.70 -4.31
N ILE A 43 -11.00 12.86 -4.24
CA ILE A 43 -12.43 12.93 -3.94
C ILE A 43 -13.25 12.27 -5.05
N ILE A 44 -12.98 12.62 -6.31
CA ILE A 44 -13.67 12.03 -7.45
C ILE A 44 -13.46 10.52 -7.44
N PHE A 45 -12.22 10.05 -7.27
CA PHE A 45 -11.92 8.63 -7.16
C PHE A 45 -12.69 7.94 -6.01
N PHE A 46 -12.72 8.55 -4.82
CA PHE A 46 -13.44 8.01 -3.67
C PHE A 46 -14.95 7.92 -3.93
N ILE A 47 -15.56 8.99 -4.45
CA ILE A 47 -16.99 9.01 -4.82
C ILE A 47 -17.27 7.95 -5.89
N SER A 48 -16.42 7.86 -6.91
CA SER A 48 -16.52 6.83 -7.94
C SER A 48 -16.44 5.42 -7.35
N CYS A 49 -15.57 5.18 -6.37
CA CYS A 49 -15.54 3.91 -5.66
C CYS A 49 -16.87 3.66 -4.92
N CYS A 50 -17.39 4.63 -4.18
CA CYS A 50 -18.66 4.45 -3.46
C CYS A 50 -19.87 4.20 -4.37
N LEU A 51 -19.89 4.77 -5.57
CA LEU A 51 -21.03 4.68 -6.49
C LEU A 51 -20.95 3.49 -7.46
N TYR A 52 -19.75 3.17 -7.95
CA TYR A 52 -19.56 2.25 -9.06
C TYR A 52 -18.79 0.99 -8.70
N ILE A 53 -18.09 0.94 -7.56
CA ILE A 53 -17.35 -0.26 -7.20
C ILE A 53 -18.32 -1.34 -6.73
N ASP A 54 -18.25 -2.48 -7.40
CA ASP A 54 -18.95 -3.70 -6.99
C ASP A 54 -17.95 -4.71 -6.44
N LYS A 55 -18.48 -5.76 -5.79
CA LYS A 55 -17.65 -6.82 -5.20
C LYS A 55 -16.77 -7.51 -6.24
N TYR A 56 -17.27 -7.66 -7.46
CA TYR A 56 -16.50 -8.23 -8.56
C TYR A 56 -15.27 -7.37 -8.90
N SER A 57 -15.45 -6.05 -9.05
CA SER A 57 -14.34 -5.12 -9.35
C SER A 57 -13.29 -5.10 -8.25
N VAL A 58 -13.69 -5.17 -6.98
CA VAL A 58 -12.74 -5.27 -5.85
C VAL A 58 -11.92 -6.55 -5.95
N ASN A 59 -12.57 -7.69 -6.15
CA ASN A 59 -11.88 -8.98 -6.27
C ASN A 59 -10.96 -9.04 -7.49
N LEU A 60 -11.40 -8.47 -8.63
CA LEU A 60 -10.61 -8.37 -9.85
C LEU A 60 -9.38 -7.49 -9.63
N GLY A 61 -9.54 -6.33 -8.99
CA GLY A 61 -8.43 -5.43 -8.65
C GLY A 61 -7.40 -6.12 -7.78
N GLU A 62 -7.84 -6.82 -6.73
CA GLU A 62 -6.95 -7.60 -5.86
C GLU A 62 -6.19 -8.68 -6.64
N TYR A 63 -6.88 -9.43 -7.51
CA TYR A 63 -6.27 -10.43 -8.38
C TYR A 63 -5.19 -9.83 -9.29
N LEU A 64 -5.50 -8.72 -9.96
CA LEU A 64 -4.56 -8.04 -10.86
C LEU A 64 -3.34 -7.50 -10.12
N ILE A 65 -3.52 -6.90 -8.94
CA ILE A 65 -2.41 -6.40 -8.12
C ILE A 65 -1.47 -7.56 -7.72
N LYS A 66 -2.04 -8.68 -7.26
CA LYS A 66 -1.27 -9.89 -6.91
C LYS A 66 -0.54 -10.47 -8.12
N LEU A 67 -1.18 -10.47 -9.29
CA LEU A 67 -0.56 -10.92 -10.54
C LEU A 67 0.64 -10.02 -10.92
N PHE A 68 0.45 -8.70 -10.94
CA PHE A 68 1.53 -7.75 -11.23
C PHE A 68 2.66 -7.83 -10.22
N TYR A 69 2.37 -8.11 -8.96
CA TYR A 69 3.38 -8.32 -7.94
C TYR A 69 4.29 -9.52 -8.23
N TRP A 70 3.74 -10.65 -8.64
CA TRP A 70 4.56 -11.82 -9.02
C TRP A 70 5.45 -11.53 -10.23
N PHE A 71 4.93 -10.80 -11.23
CA PHE A 71 5.77 -10.30 -12.32
C PHE A 71 6.85 -9.34 -11.79
N ASN A 72 6.51 -8.46 -10.85
CA ASN A 72 7.46 -7.51 -10.29
C ASN A 72 8.64 -8.19 -9.58
N ILE A 73 8.39 -9.28 -8.84
CA ILE A 73 9.46 -10.09 -8.25
C ILE A 73 10.42 -10.60 -9.32
N PHE A 74 9.88 -11.14 -10.42
CA PHE A 74 10.68 -11.62 -11.54
C PHE A 74 11.52 -10.50 -12.15
N PHE A 75 10.91 -9.34 -12.47
CA PHE A 75 11.63 -8.21 -13.05
C PHE A 75 12.67 -7.61 -12.12
N THR A 76 12.38 -7.50 -10.82
CA THR A 76 13.35 -6.99 -9.84
C THR A 76 14.53 -7.95 -9.71
N SER A 77 14.27 -9.26 -9.67
CA SER A 77 15.33 -10.28 -9.63
C SER A 77 16.19 -10.24 -10.90
N PHE A 78 15.57 -10.07 -12.07
CA PHE A 78 16.28 -9.91 -13.33
C PHE A 78 17.16 -8.64 -13.34
N GLN A 79 16.62 -7.51 -12.86
CA GLN A 79 17.38 -6.27 -12.76
C GLN A 79 18.59 -6.41 -11.83
N TYR A 80 18.45 -7.12 -10.71
CA TYR A 80 19.53 -7.33 -9.77
C TYR A 80 20.60 -8.29 -10.32
N PHE A 81 20.20 -9.52 -10.67
CA PHE A 81 21.16 -10.57 -11.03
C PHE A 81 21.72 -10.47 -12.44
N VAL A 82 20.93 -9.98 -13.41
CA VAL A 82 21.34 -9.95 -14.83
C VAL A 82 21.84 -8.56 -15.22
N LEU A 83 21.13 -7.51 -14.81
CA LEU A 83 21.51 -6.13 -15.15
C LEU A 83 22.46 -5.50 -14.12
N SER A 84 22.81 -6.21 -13.04
CA SER A 84 23.71 -5.74 -11.97
C SER A 84 23.28 -4.39 -11.37
N LYS A 85 21.97 -4.12 -11.32
CA LYS A 85 21.41 -2.93 -10.65
C LYS A 85 21.21 -3.21 -9.18
N SER A 86 21.33 -2.18 -8.34
CA SER A 86 21.20 -2.32 -6.89
C SER A 86 20.52 -1.09 -6.27
N GLY A 87 20.00 -1.27 -5.05
CA GLY A 87 19.40 -0.19 -4.26
C GLY A 87 18.30 0.56 -5.01
N ASP A 88 18.42 1.88 -5.05
CA ASP A 88 17.40 2.80 -5.60
C ASP A 88 17.15 2.67 -7.11
N PHE A 89 17.98 1.92 -7.82
CA PHE A 89 17.76 1.62 -9.24
C PHE A 89 16.83 0.42 -9.46
N LEU A 90 16.45 -0.30 -8.41
CA LEU A 90 15.54 -1.43 -8.52
C LEU A 90 14.08 -1.00 -8.37
N GLY A 91 13.32 -1.20 -9.43
CA GLY A 91 11.87 -0.96 -9.43
C GLY A 91 11.03 -2.02 -10.12
N GLY A 92 11.67 -3.06 -10.67
CA GLY A 92 11.02 -4.13 -11.43
C GLY A 92 10.17 -3.58 -12.58
N ILE A 93 8.85 -3.78 -12.55
CA ILE A 93 7.94 -3.29 -13.59
C ILE A 93 7.88 -1.76 -13.68
N PHE A 94 8.33 -1.04 -12.64
CA PHE A 94 8.34 0.43 -12.59
C PHE A 94 9.61 1.06 -13.16
N GLY A 95 10.47 0.27 -13.81
CA GLY A 95 11.70 0.75 -14.41
C GLY A 95 12.85 0.84 -13.42
N ASN A 96 13.81 1.74 -13.71
CA ASN A 96 15.07 1.85 -12.97
C ASN A 96 15.51 3.31 -12.79
N ASP A 97 14.56 4.25 -12.76
CA ASP A 97 14.87 5.66 -12.54
C ASP A 97 15.20 5.87 -11.07
N LEU A 98 16.39 6.41 -10.81
CA LEU A 98 16.95 6.56 -9.46
C LEU A 98 15.96 7.29 -8.53
N GLY A 99 15.61 6.65 -7.42
CA GLY A 99 14.71 7.18 -6.39
C GLY A 99 13.21 7.18 -6.77
N ILE A 100 12.88 7.22 -8.05
CA ILE A 100 11.49 7.21 -8.54
C ILE A 100 10.96 5.77 -8.58
N SER A 101 11.68 4.87 -9.24
CA SER A 101 11.23 3.49 -9.43
C SER A 101 11.14 2.72 -8.11
N ASN A 102 12.06 2.97 -7.17
CA ASN A 102 12.02 2.36 -5.84
C ASN A 102 10.82 2.85 -5.01
N THR A 103 10.36 4.09 -5.20
CA THR A 103 9.16 4.63 -4.54
C THR A 103 7.90 3.87 -4.99
N TYR A 104 7.74 3.63 -6.29
CA TYR A 104 6.59 2.86 -6.79
C TYR A 104 6.65 1.39 -6.38
N LEU A 105 7.85 0.81 -6.34
CA LEU A 105 8.07 -0.53 -5.82
C LEU A 105 7.66 -0.62 -4.36
N HIS A 106 8.08 0.34 -3.52
CA HIS A 106 7.70 0.43 -2.11
C HIS A 106 6.17 0.46 -1.92
N ILE A 107 5.46 1.28 -2.69
CA ILE A 107 3.98 1.34 -2.65
C ILE A 107 3.36 -0.03 -2.97
N LEU A 108 3.86 -0.73 -4.00
CA LEU A 108 3.37 -2.06 -4.35
C LEU A 108 3.64 -3.09 -3.24
N LEU A 109 4.82 -3.05 -2.61
CA LEU A 109 5.19 -3.95 -1.51
C LEU A 109 4.26 -3.75 -0.30
N ILE A 110 4.03 -2.51 0.13
CA ILE A 110 3.09 -2.19 1.21
C ILE A 110 1.70 -2.71 0.86
N LEU A 111 1.21 -2.43 -0.35
CA LEU A 111 -0.13 -2.82 -0.78
C LEU A 111 -0.33 -4.33 -0.70
N ILE A 112 0.65 -5.12 -1.14
CA ILE A 112 0.62 -6.58 -1.06
C ILE A 112 0.67 -7.08 0.38
N LEU A 113 1.48 -6.46 1.25
CA LEU A 113 1.50 -6.78 2.67
C LEU A 113 0.14 -6.53 3.33
N ILE A 114 -0.47 -5.37 3.10
CA ILE A 114 -1.80 -5.05 3.63
C ILE A 114 -2.82 -6.06 3.12
N LEU A 115 -2.90 -6.31 1.81
CA LEU A 115 -3.86 -7.25 1.23
C LEU A 115 -3.67 -8.67 1.74
N SER A 116 -2.43 -9.14 1.87
CA SER A 116 -2.15 -10.51 2.34
C SER A 116 -2.48 -10.68 3.83
N VAL A 117 -2.10 -9.73 4.68
CA VAL A 117 -2.41 -9.72 6.12
C VAL A 117 -3.92 -9.62 6.35
N VAL A 118 -4.61 -8.69 5.68
CA VAL A 118 -6.07 -8.53 5.80
C VAL A 118 -6.80 -9.80 5.38
N ASN A 119 -6.41 -10.43 4.27
CA ASN A 119 -7.02 -11.68 3.82
C ASN A 119 -6.81 -12.82 4.82
N TYR A 120 -5.60 -12.96 5.36
CA TYR A 120 -5.31 -14.00 6.33
C TYR A 120 -6.08 -13.77 7.63
N VAL A 121 -6.06 -12.54 8.13
CA VAL A 121 -6.81 -12.16 9.33
C VAL A 121 -8.29 -12.40 9.11
N SER A 122 -8.84 -12.13 7.93
CA SER A 122 -10.26 -12.32 7.57
C SER A 122 -10.66 -13.75 7.17
N ASP A 123 -9.75 -14.73 7.31
CA ASP A 123 -10.00 -16.14 6.97
C ASP A 123 -10.22 -16.39 5.45
N ASN A 124 -9.81 -15.45 4.59
CA ASN A 124 -9.88 -15.56 3.13
C ASN A 124 -8.62 -16.21 2.53
N SER A 125 -7.54 -16.35 3.30
CA SER A 125 -6.29 -16.99 2.85
C SER A 125 -5.66 -17.84 3.96
N SER A 126 -4.86 -18.82 3.55
CA SER A 126 -4.12 -19.69 4.45
C SER A 126 -2.81 -19.04 4.92
N LEU A 127 -2.24 -19.57 6.00
CA LEU A 127 -0.93 -19.14 6.51
C LEU A 127 0.19 -19.36 5.49
N VAL A 128 0.09 -20.41 4.66
CA VAL A 128 1.06 -20.69 3.59
C VAL A 128 1.03 -19.60 2.51
N ILE A 129 -0.16 -19.09 2.18
CA ILE A 129 -0.28 -17.98 1.22
C ILE A 129 0.24 -16.69 1.85
N LEU A 130 -0.05 -16.43 3.12
CA LEU A 130 0.50 -15.26 3.81
C LEU A 130 2.03 -15.28 3.84
N THR A 131 2.62 -16.40 4.25
CA THR A 131 4.07 -16.58 4.34
C THR A 131 4.75 -16.37 2.98
N SER A 132 4.18 -16.89 1.89
CA SER A 132 4.76 -16.69 0.57
C SER A 132 4.79 -15.22 0.17
N TYR A 133 3.75 -14.45 0.48
CA TYR A 133 3.75 -13.00 0.26
C TYR A 133 4.76 -12.29 1.16
N ILE A 134 4.77 -12.55 2.48
CA ILE A 134 5.72 -11.89 3.39
C ILE A 134 7.17 -12.17 2.97
N VAL A 135 7.53 -13.44 2.75
CA VAL A 135 8.90 -13.82 2.39
C VAL A 135 9.31 -13.22 1.06
N SER A 136 8.44 -13.26 0.05
CA SER A 136 8.75 -12.65 -1.25
C SER A 136 8.87 -11.13 -1.17
N THR A 137 8.08 -10.45 -0.33
CA THR A 137 8.16 -9.00 -0.16
C THR A 137 9.46 -8.64 0.53
N LEU A 138 9.83 -9.37 1.59
CA LEU A 138 11.10 -9.17 2.30
C LEU A 138 12.30 -9.45 1.40
N TYR A 139 12.22 -10.45 0.53
CA TYR A 139 13.21 -10.73 -0.49
C TYR A 139 13.38 -9.53 -1.45
N VAL A 140 12.29 -9.01 -2.02
CA VAL A 140 12.36 -7.83 -2.91
C VAL A 140 12.91 -6.62 -2.17
N ALA A 141 12.43 -6.36 -0.94
CA ALA A 141 12.90 -5.26 -0.11
C ALA A 141 14.39 -5.38 0.24
N ALA A 142 14.90 -6.60 0.44
CA ALA A 142 16.32 -6.84 0.67
C ALA A 142 17.15 -6.54 -0.58
N LEU A 143 16.69 -6.94 -1.77
CA LEU A 143 17.37 -6.61 -3.03
C LEU A 143 17.41 -5.10 -3.28
N SER A 144 16.29 -4.39 -3.08
CA SER A 144 16.18 -2.94 -3.32
C SER A 144 16.59 -2.06 -2.13
N GLU A 145 17.17 -2.65 -1.08
CA GLU A 145 17.60 -1.98 0.15
C GLU A 145 16.50 -1.16 0.87
N LEU A 146 15.23 -1.54 0.71
CA LEU A 146 14.07 -0.89 1.32
C LEU A 146 13.88 -1.28 2.79
N LYS A 147 14.72 -0.71 3.67
CA LYS A 147 14.70 -0.97 5.12
C LYS A 147 13.38 -0.59 5.80
N ILE A 148 12.65 0.39 5.26
CA ILE A 148 11.41 0.88 5.86
C ILE A 148 10.29 -0.19 5.89
N ILE A 149 10.29 -1.13 4.94
CA ILE A 149 9.32 -2.23 4.88
C ILE A 149 9.37 -3.09 6.15
N PHE A 150 10.56 -3.30 6.72
CA PHE A 150 10.72 -4.07 7.96
C PHE A 150 10.07 -3.38 9.17
N VAL A 151 10.01 -2.05 9.17
CA VAL A 151 9.34 -1.26 10.22
C VAL A 151 7.83 -1.19 9.98
N GLU A 152 7.41 -1.05 8.71
CA GLU A 152 6.00 -0.93 8.34
C GLU A 152 5.23 -2.24 8.48
N LEU A 153 5.88 -3.39 8.31
CA LEU A 153 5.23 -4.70 8.43
C LEU A 153 4.58 -4.90 9.82
N PRO A 154 5.28 -4.71 10.96
CA PRO A 154 4.65 -4.68 12.28
C PRO A 154 3.49 -3.67 12.41
N ILE A 155 3.63 -2.48 11.83
CA ILE A 155 2.59 -1.44 11.88
C ILE A 155 1.33 -1.91 11.15
N ILE A 156 1.47 -2.49 9.95
CA ILE A 156 0.36 -3.05 9.17
C ILE A 156 -0.36 -4.13 9.97
N ILE A 157 0.38 -5.00 10.66
CA ILE A 157 -0.20 -6.06 11.49
C ILE A 157 -1.00 -5.45 12.64
N ILE A 158 -0.41 -4.52 13.39
CA ILE A 158 -1.08 -3.83 14.52
C ILE A 158 -2.36 -3.13 14.04
N LEU A 159 -2.28 -2.35 12.96
CA LEU A 159 -3.43 -1.64 12.42
C LEU A 159 -4.54 -2.60 11.99
N THR A 160 -4.19 -3.68 11.29
CA THR A 160 -5.19 -4.67 10.84
C THR A 160 -5.90 -5.34 12.02
N LEU A 161 -5.20 -5.55 13.14
CA LEU A 161 -5.78 -6.14 14.35
C LEU A 161 -6.69 -5.17 15.10
N LEU A 162 -6.38 -3.87 15.12
CA LEU A 162 -7.22 -2.85 15.77
C LEU A 162 -8.63 -2.80 15.18
N PHE A 163 -8.78 -3.10 13.90
CA PHE A 163 -10.08 -3.12 13.22
C PHE A 163 -10.84 -4.45 13.36
N LYS A 164 -10.27 -5.48 14.02
CA LYS A 164 -10.95 -6.77 14.24
C LYS A 164 -11.26 -6.99 15.73
N ARG A 165 -12.45 -7.54 16.01
CA ARG A 165 -12.85 -7.88 17.38
C ARG A 165 -11.89 -8.94 17.95
N LEU A 166 -11.28 -8.62 19.09
CA LEU A 166 -10.35 -9.51 19.80
C LEU A 166 -11.04 -10.83 20.19
N GLY A 167 -10.39 -11.94 19.89
CA GLY A 167 -10.84 -13.30 20.25
C GLY A 167 -9.67 -14.29 20.15
N ILE A 168 -9.84 -15.49 20.71
CA ILE A 168 -8.76 -16.51 20.81
C ILE A 168 -8.18 -16.88 19.44
N LYS A 169 -9.02 -16.96 18.40
CA LYS A 169 -8.57 -17.18 17.01
C LYS A 169 -7.68 -16.05 16.49
N LEU A 170 -7.92 -14.80 16.91
CA LEU A 170 -7.08 -13.66 16.54
C LEU A 170 -5.72 -13.74 17.24
N LEU A 171 -5.69 -14.11 18.53
CA LEU A 171 -4.44 -14.29 19.29
C LEU A 171 -3.53 -15.34 18.65
N LEU A 172 -4.08 -16.47 18.21
CA LEU A 172 -3.32 -17.49 17.49
C LEU A 172 -2.76 -16.96 16.15
N LYS A 173 -3.53 -16.15 15.43
CA LYS A 173 -3.06 -15.49 14.21
C LYS A 173 -1.92 -14.51 14.49
N ILE A 174 -2.01 -13.73 15.56
CA ILE A 174 -0.94 -12.81 15.99
C ILE A 174 0.35 -13.59 16.21
N ILE A 175 0.30 -14.66 17.01
CA ILE A 175 1.47 -15.51 17.30
C ILE A 175 2.07 -16.05 16.00
N SER A 176 1.24 -16.57 15.11
CA SER A 176 1.69 -17.11 13.83
C SER A 176 2.38 -16.08 12.94
N ILE A 177 1.87 -14.84 12.90
CA ILE A 177 2.47 -13.75 12.12
C ILE A 177 3.79 -13.32 12.75
N THR A 178 3.83 -13.16 14.07
CA THR A 178 5.08 -12.81 14.77
C THR A 178 6.17 -13.85 14.57
N CYS A 179 5.84 -15.15 14.53
CA CYS A 179 6.80 -16.21 14.22
C CYS A 179 7.33 -16.19 12.78
N ILE A 180 6.66 -15.52 11.84
CA ILE A 180 7.14 -15.37 10.46
C ILE A 180 8.09 -14.19 10.32
N VAL A 181 7.90 -13.16 11.15
CA VAL A 181 8.64 -11.89 11.09
C VAL A 181 9.92 -11.93 11.93
N VAL A 182 9.97 -12.77 12.97
CA VAL A 182 11.15 -13.06 13.80
C VAL A 182 12.00 -14.15 13.17
#